data_AF-X0TJI4-F1
#
_entry.id   AF-X0TJI4-F1
#
_cell.length_a   1.000
_cell.length_b   1.000
_cell.length_c   1.000
_cell.angle_alpha   90.00
_cell.angle_beta   90.00
_cell.angle_gamma   90.00
#
_symmetry.space_group_name_H-M   'P 1'
#
loop_
_entity.id
_entity.type
_entity.pdbx_description
1 polymer ?
#
loop_
_entity_poly.entity_id
_entity_poly.type
_entity_poly.pdbx_seq_one_letter_code
_entity_poly.pdbx_strand_id
1 'polypeptide(L)' 'MRILVADKLSKVGVDWLENQDDVEVDVNPGLPPAELAKIVGEYDGMIVRS' A
#
# COMPACT_ATOMS: atom_id res chain seq x y z
N MET A 1 6.64 -9.78 -0.96
CA MET A 1 5.20 -9.50 -0.86
C MET A 1 4.95 -8.06 -1.23
N ARG A 2 3.97 -7.76 -2.07
CA ARG A 2 3.64 -6.40 -2.50
C ARG A 2 2.48 -5.85 -1.68
N ILE A 3 2.67 -4.72 -1.02
CA ILE A 3 1.63 -4.09 -0.19
C ILE A 3 1.33 -2.69 -0.73
N LEU A 4 0.07 -2.48 -1.09
CA LEU A 4 -0.45 -1.18 -1.51
C LEU A 4 -1.01 -0.41 -0.32
N VAL A 5 -0.49 0.79 -0.06
CA VAL A 5 -1.03 1.71 0.93
C VAL A 5 -1.91 2.73 0.21
N ALA A 6 -3.22 2.48 0.21
CA ALA A 6 -4.22 3.27 -0.52
C ALA A 6 -4.73 4.49 0.26
N ASP A 7 -4.29 4.65 1.52
CA ASP A 7 -4.67 5.75 2.42
C ASP A 7 -3.48 6.35 3.15
N LYS A 8 -3.73 7.43 3.91
CA LYS A 8 -2.71 8.05 4.76
C LYS A 8 -2.37 7.16 5.97
N LEU A 9 -1.34 6.33 5.80
CA LEU A 9 -0.62 5.65 6.88
C LEU A 9 0.38 6.60 7.55
N SER A 10 0.68 6.37 8.83
CA SER A 10 1.73 7.13 9.52
C SER A 10 3.11 6.79 8.95
N LYS A 11 4.01 7.78 8.93
CA LYS A 11 5.39 7.58 8.44
C LYS A 11 6.10 6.43 9.15
N VAL A 12 5.91 6.29 10.47
CA VAL A 12 6.48 5.18 11.25
C VAL A 12 6.02 3.80 10.76
N GLY A 13 4.76 3.68 10.32
CA GLY A 13 4.23 2.44 9.77
C GLY A 13 4.79 2.12 8.38
N VAL A 14 4.91 3.14 7.53
CA VAL A 14 5.55 3.00 6.20
C VAL A 14 7.01 2.61 6.36
N ASP A 15 7.77 3.36 7.17
CA ASP A 15 9.19 3.10 7.44
C ASP A 15 9.39 1.68 7.98
N TRP A 16 8.51 1.19 8.86
CA TRP A 16 8.61 -0.18 9.39
C TRP A 16 8.39 -1.25 8.31
N LEU A 17 7.44 -1.03 7.39
CA LEU A 17 7.16 -1.94 6.28
C LEU A 17 8.27 -1.90 5.22
N GLU A 18 8.80 -0.72 4.89
CA GLU A 18 9.92 -0.55 3.95
C GLU A 18 11.23 -1.16 4.48
N ASN A 19 11.38 -1.27 5.80
CA ASN A 19 12.51 -1.95 6.44
C ASN A 19 12.40 -3.48 6.45
N GLN A 20 11.30 -4.07 5.95
CA GLN A 20 11.20 -5.52 5.81
C GLN A 20 11.84 -5.96 4.49
N ASP A 21 12.82 -6.85 4.55
CA ASP A 21 13.57 -7.31 3.36
C ASP A 21 12.71 -8.13 2.36
N ASP A 22 11.56 -8.62 2.81
CA ASP A 22 10.64 -9.47 2.04
C ASP A 22 9.37 -8.74 1.58
N VAL A 23 9.26 -7.42 1.82
CA VAL A 23 8.08 -6.62 1.49
C VAL A 23 8.44 -5.43 0.60
N GLU A 24 7.67 -5.23 -0.46
CA GLU A 24 7.70 -4.06 -1.32
C GLU A 24 6.46 -3.22 -1.03
N VAL A 25 6.67 -2.00 -0.54
CA VAL A 25 5.60 -1.09 -0.12
C VAL A 25 5.40 -0.03 -1.17
N ASP A 26 4.17 0.13 -1.64
CA ASP A 26 3.81 1.16 -2.61
C ASP A 26 2.75 2.09 -2.00
N VAL A 27 3.06 3.38 -1.91
CA VAL A 27 2.24 4.37 -1.21
C VAL A 27 1.53 5.25 -2.22
N ASN A 28 0.30 4.86 -2.57
CA ASN A 28 -0.57 5.57 -3.52
C ASN A 28 -1.89 6.03 -2.86
N PRO A 29 -1.84 6.99 -1.93
CA PRO A 29 -3.03 7.48 -1.25
C PRO A 29 -3.94 8.27 -2.20
N GLY A 30 -5.25 8.00 -2.14
CA GLY A 30 -6.25 8.78 -2.86
C GLY A 30 -6.47 8.37 -4.32
N LEU A 31 -6.01 7.19 -4.73
CA LEU A 31 -6.40 6.61 -6.01
C LEU A 31 -7.93 6.39 -6.06
N PRO A 32 -8.59 6.74 -7.18
CA PRO A 32 -9.99 6.42 -7.39
C PRO A 32 -10.22 4.90 -7.36
N PRO A 33 -11.39 4.41 -6.91
CA PRO A 33 -11.71 2.98 -6.90
C PRO A 33 -11.51 2.28 -8.25
N ALA A 34 -11.73 3.00 -9.36
CA ALA A 34 -11.54 2.46 -10.71
C ALA A 34 -10.06 2.24 -11.07
N GLU A 35 -9.13 3.02 -10.52
CA GLU A 35 -7.70 2.85 -10.73
C GLU A 35 -7.14 1.80 -9.77
N LEU A 36 -7.58 1.82 -8.51
CA LEU A 36 -7.30 0.77 -7.54
C LEU A 36 -7.68 -0.60 -8.09
N ALA A 37 -8.88 -0.75 -8.67
CA ALA A 37 -9.33 -2.01 -9.24
C ALA A 37 -8.43 -2.53 -10.39
N LYS A 38 -7.68 -1.66 -11.08
CA LYS A 38 -6.76 -2.07 -12.15
C LYS A 38 -5.44 -2.59 -11.59
N ILE A 39 -4.94 -1.98 -10.53
CA ILE A 39 -3.60 -2.27 -9.99
C ILE A 39 -3.64 -3.27 -8.83
N VAL A 40 -4.76 -3.37 -8.10
CA VAL A 40 -4.86 -4.17 -6.85
C VAL A 40 -4.52 -5.65 -7.04
N GLY A 41 -4.73 -6.20 -8.23
CA GLY A 41 -4.38 -7.59 -8.56
C GLY A 41 -2.88 -7.87 -8.61
N GLU A 42 -2.03 -6.84 -8.64
CA GLU A 42 -0.58 -6.95 -8.61
C GLU A 42 -0.01 -6.98 -7.18
N TYR A 43 -0.85 -6.75 -6.17
CA TYR A 43 -0.46 -6.68 -4.76
C TYR A 43 -1.01 -7.87 -3.97
N ASP A 44 -0.21 -8.33 -3.01
CA ASP A 44 -0.60 -9.38 -2.06
C ASP A 44 -1.50 -8.84 -0.94
N GLY A 45 -1.44 -7.52 -0.68
CA GLY A 45 -2.22 -6.88 0.37
C GLY A 45 -2.46 -5.40 0.12
N MET A 46 -3.52 -4.87 0.72
CA MET A 46 -3.87 -3.46 0.68
C MET A 46 -4.15 -2.92 2.08
N ILE A 47 -3.56 -1.78 2.42
CA ILE A 47 -3.75 -1.05 3.68
C ILE A 47 -4.61 0.18 3.39
N VAL A 48 -5.73 0.28 4.10
CA VAL A 48 -6.68 1.40 4.06
C VAL A 48 -6.91 1.94 5.46
N ARG A 49 -7.31 3.20 5.59
CA ARG A 49 -7.60 3.86 6.87
C ARG A 49 -9.00 4.48 6.81
N SER A 50 -9.88 4.13 7.75
CA SER A 50 -11.19 4.79 7.93
C SER A 50 -11.09 6.14 8.62
#